data_AF-A0A226DU42-F1
#
_entry.id   AF-A0A226DU42-F1
#
_cell.length_a   1.000
_cell.length_b   1.000
_cell.length_c   1.000
_cell.angle_alpha   90.00
_cell.angle_beta   90.00
_cell.angle_gamma   90.00
#
_symmetry.space_group_name_H-M   'P 1'
#
loop_
_entity.id
_entity.type
_entity.pdbx_description
1 polymer ?
#
loop_
_entity_poly.entity_id
_entity_poly.type
_entity_poly.pdbx_seq_one_letter_code
_entity_poly.pdbx_strand_id
1 'polypeptide(L)'
;MTVDGGPDENPRYEKTIACAIQHFKKYNLDALFLATNAPGRSAFNRVERRMAPLSRDLAGLTLPHDHFGTHLNEKGETTDEELELKNFEHAGTALAEIWSETIIDSHPTVAKYVKPEESNESEYYVSSDNTSAEWKMKHVRDSHYFLQIVKCDQPQCCSERRSSYFKLLNQFIPAPLSISQRDGLKVTNNTEGSKFVSVFLRMTLNDDHLKQGMTKEVPFDYCCPSLIDLVESRTCNKCGLYHGTLKSMKCHKKFCKAMNPSEPPTLDKEKALPTDRRIRPQRVAARRQQEKMVIWISRLNDQHADWFDDEERLPEIFICVR
;
A
#
# COMPACT_ATOMS: atom_id res chain seq x y z
N MET A 1 8.68 -4.64 -9.76
CA MET A 1 8.57 -3.22 -10.13
C MET A 1 8.86 -2.38 -8.89
N THR A 2 9.67 -1.34 -9.02
CA THR A 2 9.77 -0.30 -8.00
C THR A 2 8.73 0.76 -8.31
N VAL A 3 7.97 1.21 -7.31
CA VAL A 3 7.00 2.30 -7.42
C VAL A 3 7.51 3.49 -6.62
N ASP A 4 7.03 4.69 -6.97
CA ASP A 4 7.38 5.90 -6.24
C ASP A 4 7.05 5.73 -4.75
N GLY A 5 5.82 5.26 -4.48
CA GLY A 5 5.35 4.92 -3.15
C GLY A 5 5.25 6.13 -2.24
N GLY A 6 4.84 7.25 -2.84
CA GLY A 6 4.29 8.39 -2.14
C GLY A 6 3.14 7.99 -1.19
N PRO A 7 2.64 8.94 -0.38
CA PRO A 7 1.70 8.67 0.71
C PRO A 7 0.46 7.87 0.31
N ASP A 8 0.08 7.94 -0.97
CA ASP A 8 -1.09 7.28 -1.55
C ASP A 8 -0.77 5.99 -2.33
N GLU A 9 0.47 5.76 -2.75
CA GLU A 9 0.81 4.69 -3.70
C GLU A 9 1.55 3.51 -3.04
N ASN A 10 1.76 3.59 -1.72
CA ASN A 10 2.51 2.55 -1.02
C ASN A 10 1.87 1.15 -1.26
N PRO A 11 2.69 0.11 -1.58
CA PRO A 11 2.20 -1.25 -1.82
C PRO A 11 1.39 -1.89 -0.69
N ARG A 12 1.48 -1.35 0.53
CA ARG A 12 0.75 -1.84 1.71
C ARG A 12 -0.75 -1.48 1.71
N TYR A 13 -1.17 -0.53 0.87
CA TYR A 13 -2.55 -0.06 0.88
C TYR A 13 -3.47 -0.97 0.09
N GLU A 14 -4.68 -1.16 0.62
CA GLU A 14 -5.66 -2.08 0.02
C GLU A 14 -5.99 -1.72 -1.43
N LYS A 15 -6.09 -0.43 -1.76
CA LYS A 15 -6.32 0.02 -3.15
C LYS A 15 -5.24 -0.47 -4.10
N THR A 16 -3.98 -0.34 -3.70
CA THR A 16 -2.82 -0.78 -4.48
C THR A 16 -2.76 -2.30 -4.57
N ILE A 17 -3.05 -3.01 -3.47
CA ILE A 17 -3.10 -4.47 -3.44
C ILE A 17 -4.21 -4.99 -4.36
N ALA A 18 -5.42 -4.44 -4.29
CA ALA A 18 -6.56 -4.84 -5.12
C ALA A 18 -6.25 -4.64 -6.61
N CYS A 19 -5.75 -3.45 -6.97
CA CYS A 19 -5.31 -3.14 -8.32
C CYS A 19 -4.22 -4.14 -8.80
N ALA A 20 -3.24 -4.45 -7.95
CA ALA A 20 -2.19 -5.42 -8.27
C ALA A 20 -2.74 -6.85 -8.48
N ILE A 21 -3.71 -7.29 -7.67
CA ILE A 21 -4.36 -8.60 -7.83
C ILE A 21 -5.13 -8.66 -9.15
N GLN A 22 -5.89 -7.61 -9.48
CA GLN A 22 -6.63 -7.54 -10.74
C GLN A 22 -5.70 -7.65 -11.94
N HIS A 23 -4.58 -6.90 -11.94
CA HIS A 23 -3.55 -7.01 -12.99
C HIS A 23 -2.94 -8.41 -13.04
N PHE A 24 -2.59 -8.97 -11.89
CA PHE A 24 -2.01 -10.31 -11.79
C PHE A 24 -2.91 -11.36 -12.45
N LYS A 25 -4.22 -11.30 -12.20
CA LYS A 25 -5.21 -12.18 -12.81
C LYS A 25 -5.43 -11.88 -14.31
N LYS A 26 -5.67 -10.61 -14.67
CA LYS A 26 -5.95 -10.15 -16.04
C LYS A 26 -4.86 -10.57 -17.02
N TYR A 27 -3.60 -10.41 -16.63
CA TYR A 27 -2.45 -10.76 -17.47
C TYR A 27 -1.90 -12.17 -17.22
N ASN A 28 -2.60 -12.97 -16.39
CA ASN A 28 -2.20 -14.33 -16.01
C ASN A 28 -0.73 -14.42 -15.55
N LEU A 29 -0.28 -13.45 -14.75
CA LEU A 29 1.11 -13.36 -14.30
C LEU A 29 1.45 -14.53 -13.37
N ASP A 30 2.71 -14.97 -13.43
CA ASP A 30 3.20 -16.02 -12.53
C ASP A 30 3.61 -15.48 -11.16
N ALA A 31 4.21 -14.30 -11.16
CA ALA A 31 4.61 -13.55 -9.97
C ALA A 31 4.56 -12.05 -10.28
N LEU A 32 4.13 -11.25 -9.30
CA LEU A 32 4.14 -9.80 -9.32
C LEU A 32 4.74 -9.30 -8.01
N PHE A 33 5.76 -8.45 -8.13
CA PHE A 33 6.46 -7.85 -6.99
C PHE A 33 6.38 -6.33 -7.10
N LEU A 34 5.84 -5.66 -6.09
CA LEU A 34 5.84 -4.19 -5.99
C LEU A 34 6.67 -3.77 -4.78
N ALA A 35 7.69 -2.96 -5.01
CA ALA A 35 8.57 -2.44 -3.95
C ALA A 35 8.56 -0.93 -3.97
N THR A 36 8.64 -0.28 -2.82
CA THR A 36 8.94 1.15 -2.73
C THR A 36 10.09 1.38 -1.76
N ASN A 37 10.72 2.54 -1.85
CA ASN A 37 11.74 2.96 -0.91
C ASN A 37 11.09 3.48 0.38
N ALA A 38 11.84 3.43 1.48
CA ALA A 38 11.41 4.06 2.72
C ALA A 38 11.36 5.60 2.58
N PRO A 39 10.46 6.29 3.30
CA PRO A 39 10.40 7.75 3.36
C PRO A 39 11.77 8.37 3.68
N GLY A 40 12.06 9.53 3.09
CA GLY A 40 13.35 10.21 3.24
C GLY A 40 14.49 9.60 2.43
N ARG A 41 14.21 8.59 1.59
CA ARG A 41 15.16 8.02 0.62
C ARG A 41 14.86 8.44 -0.83
N SER A 42 14.06 9.49 -1.04
CA SER A 42 13.71 10.07 -2.35
C SER A 42 14.92 10.28 -3.27
N ALA A 43 16.06 10.74 -2.73
CA ALA A 43 17.31 10.87 -3.51
C ALA A 43 17.86 9.55 -4.09
N PHE A 44 17.45 8.40 -3.53
CA PHE A 44 17.78 7.06 -4.00
C PHE A 44 16.61 6.40 -4.75
N ASN A 45 15.45 7.04 -4.82
CA ASN A 45 14.30 6.54 -5.53
C ASN A 45 14.53 6.62 -7.04
N ARG A 46 14.82 5.47 -7.64
CA ARG A 46 15.06 5.38 -9.08
C ARG A 46 13.84 5.83 -9.89
N VAL A 47 12.63 5.66 -9.37
CA VAL A 47 11.40 6.08 -10.07
C VAL A 47 11.34 7.59 -10.10
N GLU A 48 11.41 8.26 -8.94
CA GLU A 48 11.45 9.73 -8.86
C GLU A 48 12.54 10.33 -9.75
N ARG A 49 13.76 9.75 -9.72
CA ARG A 49 14.88 10.24 -10.52
C ARG A 49 14.67 10.08 -12.03
N ARG A 50 13.99 9.00 -12.46
CA ARG A 50 13.67 8.78 -13.87
C ARG A 50 12.51 9.67 -14.33
N MET A 51 11.59 10.02 -13.42
CA MET A 51 10.49 10.95 -13.70
C MET A 51 10.88 12.42 -13.57
N ALA A 52 12.05 12.74 -12.97
CA ALA A 52 12.52 14.11 -12.76
C ALA A 52 12.50 15.01 -14.02
N PRO A 53 12.76 14.54 -15.25
CA PRO A 53 12.58 15.35 -16.45
C PRO A 53 11.14 15.86 -16.62
N LEU A 54 10.12 15.02 -16.37
CA LEU A 54 8.71 15.40 -16.48
C LEU A 54 8.34 16.51 -15.50
N SER A 55 8.85 16.45 -14.27
CA SER A 55 8.63 17.52 -13.29
C SER A 55 9.37 18.80 -13.65
N ARG A 56 10.53 18.70 -14.32
CA ARG A 56 11.29 19.87 -14.80
C ARG A 56 10.54 20.60 -15.90
N ASP A 57 9.95 19.87 -16.84
CA ASP A 57 9.24 20.47 -17.97
C ASP A 57 7.99 21.25 -17.52
N LEU A 58 7.43 20.88 -16.37
CA LEU A 58 6.31 21.61 -15.74
C LEU A 58 6.74 22.68 -14.73
N ALA A 59 8.03 22.77 -14.40
CA ALA A 59 8.50 23.70 -13.37
C ALA A 59 8.30 25.15 -13.84
N GLY A 60 7.38 25.87 -13.17
CA GLY A 60 7.03 27.25 -13.52
C GLY A 60 5.95 27.36 -14.61
N LEU A 61 5.40 26.25 -15.10
CA LEU A 61 4.25 26.27 -16.00
C LEU A 61 3.02 26.78 -15.26
N THR A 62 2.37 27.81 -15.81
CA THR A 62 1.08 28.31 -15.32
C THR A 62 0.07 28.17 -16.43
N LEU A 63 -0.94 27.33 -16.23
CA LEU A 63 -2.06 27.17 -17.16
C LEU A 63 -3.26 27.99 -16.67
N PRO A 64 -3.91 28.77 -17.54
CA PRO A 64 -5.11 29.49 -17.17
C PRO A 64 -6.24 28.50 -16.86
N HIS A 65 -6.87 28.65 -15.69
CA HIS A 65 -8.01 27.82 -15.31
C HIS A 65 -9.27 28.08 -16.16
N ASP A 66 -9.33 29.22 -16.84
CA ASP A 66 -10.50 29.79 -17.52
C ASP A 66 -10.22 30.06 -19.01
N HIS A 67 -9.44 29.19 -19.65
CA HIS A 67 -9.02 29.36 -21.05
C HIS A 67 -10.18 29.69 -22.02
N PHE A 68 -11.34 29.06 -21.83
CA PHE A 68 -12.55 29.29 -22.63
C PHE A 68 -13.57 30.23 -21.98
N GLY A 69 -13.23 30.83 -20.84
CA GLY A 69 -14.09 31.72 -20.07
C GLY A 69 -14.24 31.28 -18.61
N THR A 70 -14.78 32.20 -17.82
CA THR A 70 -15.00 32.03 -16.39
C THR A 70 -16.16 31.06 -16.15
N HIS A 71 -15.88 29.96 -15.46
CA HIS A 71 -16.83 28.91 -15.08
C HIS A 71 -17.06 28.88 -13.56
N LEU A 72 -16.45 29.81 -12.83
CA LEU A 72 -16.52 29.93 -11.38
C LEU A 72 -17.24 31.21 -10.98
N ASN A 73 -18.02 31.16 -9.90
CA ASN A 73 -18.59 32.35 -9.27
C ASN A 73 -17.55 33.10 -8.40
N GLU A 74 -17.96 34.22 -7.80
CA GLU A 74 -17.11 35.02 -6.89
C GLU A 74 -16.64 34.25 -5.63
N LYS A 75 -17.25 33.10 -5.31
CA LYS A 75 -16.86 32.20 -4.21
C LYS A 75 -15.94 31.06 -4.67
N GLY A 76 -15.64 30.95 -5.96
CA GLY A 76 -14.84 29.87 -6.54
C GLY A 76 -15.60 28.56 -6.73
N GLU A 77 -16.94 28.58 -6.73
CA GLU A 77 -17.77 27.41 -6.99
C GLU A 77 -18.12 27.35 -8.49
N THR A 78 -18.15 26.14 -9.05
CA THR A 78 -18.52 25.90 -10.44
C THR A 78 -19.95 26.34 -10.73
N THR A 79 -20.11 27.22 -11.71
CA THR A 79 -21.41 27.64 -12.25
C THR A 79 -21.75 26.98 -13.58
N ASP A 80 -20.73 26.52 -14.31
CA ASP A 80 -20.86 25.87 -15.62
C ASP A 80 -19.95 24.64 -15.68
N GLU A 81 -20.54 23.47 -15.42
CA GLU A 81 -19.84 22.19 -15.38
C GLU A 81 -19.28 21.79 -16.76
N GLU A 82 -19.99 22.10 -17.84
CA GLU A 82 -19.53 21.79 -19.19
C GLU A 82 -18.29 22.63 -19.55
N LEU A 83 -18.30 23.91 -19.16
CA LEU A 83 -17.17 24.80 -19.38
C LEU A 83 -15.97 24.46 -18.48
N GLU A 84 -16.21 24.03 -17.24
CA GLU A 84 -15.15 23.50 -16.35
C GLU A 84 -14.47 22.28 -16.98
N LEU A 85 -15.25 21.28 -17.41
CA LEU A 85 -14.71 20.08 -18.07
C LEU A 85 -13.89 20.42 -19.31
N LYS A 86 -14.36 21.37 -20.12
CA LYS A 86 -13.65 21.82 -21.32
C LYS A 86 -12.34 22.55 -20.99
N ASN A 87 -12.33 23.38 -19.96
CA ASN A 87 -11.12 24.05 -19.48
C ASN A 87 -10.12 23.02 -18.92
N PHE A 88 -10.60 22.02 -18.18
CA PHE A 88 -9.77 20.95 -17.64
C PHE A 88 -9.19 20.05 -18.73
N GLU A 89 -9.98 19.67 -19.75
CA GLU A 89 -9.52 18.92 -20.93
C GLU A 89 -8.42 19.69 -21.68
N HIS A 90 -8.56 21.01 -21.82
CA HIS A 90 -7.52 21.84 -22.43
C HIS A 90 -6.22 21.83 -21.62
N ALA A 91 -6.30 22.04 -20.30
CA ALA A 91 -5.12 21.98 -19.44
C ALA A 91 -4.45 20.60 -19.49
N GLY A 92 -5.23 19.52 -19.41
CA GLY A 92 -4.73 18.16 -19.51
C GLY A 92 -4.07 17.84 -20.85
N THR A 93 -4.64 18.35 -21.95
CA THR A 93 -4.07 18.19 -23.30
C THR A 93 -2.77 18.96 -23.44
N ALA A 94 -2.70 20.20 -22.96
CA ALA A 94 -1.47 20.99 -22.97
C ALA A 94 -0.34 20.30 -22.16
N LEU A 95 -0.66 19.73 -20.99
CA LEU A 95 0.31 18.95 -20.21
C LEU A 95 0.78 17.69 -20.96
N ALA A 96 -0.14 16.99 -21.63
CA ALA A 96 0.18 15.81 -22.41
C ALA A 96 1.08 16.12 -23.62
N GLU A 97 0.87 17.26 -24.28
CA GLU A 97 1.74 17.74 -25.36
C GLU A 97 3.16 18.00 -24.84
N ILE A 98 3.30 18.78 -23.77
CA ILE A 98 4.60 19.10 -23.15
C ILE A 98 5.35 17.81 -22.78
N TRP A 99 4.69 16.88 -22.09
CA TRP A 99 5.33 15.62 -21.69
C TRP A 99 5.65 14.70 -22.86
N SER A 100 4.92 14.78 -23.98
CA SER A 100 5.21 13.97 -25.17
C SER A 100 6.46 14.44 -25.92
N GLU A 101 6.92 15.66 -25.69
CA GLU A 101 8.21 16.16 -26.19
C GLU A 101 9.41 15.67 -25.36
N THR A 102 9.16 15.20 -24.13
CA THR A 102 10.20 14.71 -23.22
C THR A 102 10.73 13.35 -23.65
N ILE A 103 12.06 13.18 -23.63
CA ILE A 103 12.73 11.88 -23.83
C ILE A 103 13.25 11.37 -22.49
N ILE A 104 12.83 10.17 -22.07
CA ILE A 104 13.28 9.53 -20.82
C ILE A 104 14.09 8.29 -21.17
N ASP A 105 15.35 8.23 -20.71
CA ASP A 105 16.27 7.11 -20.96
C ASP A 105 16.41 6.73 -22.44
N SER A 106 16.46 7.72 -23.34
CA SER A 106 16.49 7.52 -24.79
C SER A 106 15.22 6.92 -25.40
N HIS A 107 14.11 6.90 -24.64
CA HIS A 107 12.80 6.48 -25.12
C HIS A 107 11.87 7.69 -25.19
N PRO A 108 11.12 7.88 -26.29
CA PRO A 108 10.13 8.95 -26.38
C PRO A 108 9.02 8.71 -25.37
N THR A 109 8.56 9.79 -24.73
CA THR A 109 7.41 9.74 -23.82
C THR A 109 6.13 9.83 -24.63
N VAL A 110 5.13 9.05 -24.25
CA VAL A 110 3.77 9.14 -24.80
C VAL A 110 2.86 9.55 -23.67
N ALA A 111 2.35 10.78 -23.72
CA ALA A 111 1.37 11.27 -22.78
C ALA A 111 0.06 11.58 -23.51
N LYS A 112 -1.07 11.26 -22.87
CA LYS A 112 -2.40 11.52 -23.41
C LYS A 112 -3.33 11.92 -22.28
N TYR A 113 -4.11 12.97 -22.48
CA TYR A 113 -5.24 13.27 -21.61
C TYR A 113 -6.33 12.21 -21.79
N VAL A 114 -6.80 11.66 -20.67
CA VAL A 114 -7.87 10.66 -20.64
C VAL A 114 -9.03 11.26 -19.85
N LYS A 115 -10.20 11.27 -20.47
CA LYS A 115 -11.44 11.73 -19.82
C LYS A 115 -11.77 10.81 -18.64
N PRO A 116 -12.32 11.32 -17.53
CA PRO A 116 -12.68 10.49 -16.39
C PRO A 116 -13.58 9.31 -16.76
N GLU A 117 -14.51 9.49 -17.69
CA GLU A 117 -15.46 8.46 -18.15
C GLU A 117 -14.79 7.39 -19.02
N GLU A 118 -13.71 7.75 -19.71
CA GLU A 118 -12.87 6.85 -20.51
C GLU A 118 -11.74 6.25 -19.67
N SER A 119 -11.55 6.72 -18.44
CA SER A 119 -10.51 6.22 -17.57
C SER A 119 -10.86 4.80 -17.12
N ASN A 120 -9.93 3.88 -17.38
CA ASN A 120 -9.99 2.54 -16.79
C ASN A 120 -9.85 2.58 -15.26
N GLU A 121 -9.54 3.75 -14.65
CA GLU A 121 -9.49 3.91 -13.20
C GLU A 121 -10.82 3.52 -12.56
N SER A 122 -11.97 3.86 -13.17
CA SER A 122 -13.28 3.42 -12.70
C SER A 122 -13.43 1.88 -12.68
N GLU A 123 -12.83 1.17 -13.65
CA GLU A 123 -12.73 -0.29 -13.66
C GLU A 123 -11.84 -0.85 -12.53
N TYR A 124 -10.87 -0.07 -12.03
CA TYR A 124 -9.98 -0.43 -10.92
C TYR A 124 -10.56 -0.08 -9.54
N TYR A 125 -11.36 1.00 -9.43
CA TYR A 125 -11.98 1.45 -8.18
C TYR A 125 -13.32 0.76 -7.90
N VAL A 126 -14.10 0.39 -8.92
CA VAL A 126 -15.44 -0.20 -8.77
C VAL A 126 -15.40 -1.72 -8.63
N SER A 127 -14.34 -2.40 -9.07
CA SER A 127 -14.15 -3.81 -8.74
C SER A 127 -13.67 -3.90 -7.29
N SER A 128 -14.63 -3.99 -6.36
CA SER A 128 -14.42 -4.72 -5.12
C SER A 128 -13.99 -6.11 -5.56
N ASP A 129 -12.68 -6.31 -5.71
CA ASP A 129 -12.13 -7.56 -6.17
C ASP A 129 -12.69 -8.65 -5.23
N ASN A 130 -13.66 -9.42 -5.73
CA ASN A 130 -14.33 -10.53 -5.05
C ASN A 130 -13.35 -11.69 -4.75
N THR A 131 -12.04 -11.41 -4.81
CA THR A 131 -10.98 -12.25 -4.30
C THR A 131 -11.24 -12.55 -2.84
N SER A 132 -11.57 -13.81 -2.62
CA SER A 132 -11.82 -14.32 -1.29
C SER A 132 -10.57 -14.17 -0.41
N ALA A 133 -10.79 -14.02 0.89
CA ALA A 133 -9.69 -13.94 1.85
C ALA A 133 -8.85 -15.23 1.86
N GLU A 134 -9.41 -16.40 1.49
CA GLU A 134 -8.62 -17.61 1.27
C GLU A 134 -7.58 -17.42 0.16
N TRP A 135 -8.00 -16.81 -0.96
CA TRP A 135 -7.11 -16.60 -2.09
C TRP A 135 -5.99 -15.62 -1.70
N LYS A 136 -6.32 -14.50 -1.06
CA LYS A 136 -5.29 -13.54 -0.58
C LYS A 136 -4.29 -14.23 0.35
N MET A 137 -4.75 -15.06 1.29
CA MET A 137 -3.88 -15.79 2.20
C MET A 137 -2.91 -16.76 1.48
N LYS A 138 -3.33 -17.36 0.37
CA LYS A 138 -2.51 -18.27 -0.43
C LYS A 138 -1.55 -17.56 -1.38
N HIS A 139 -1.93 -16.39 -1.88
CA HIS A 139 -1.25 -15.76 -3.03
C HIS A 139 -0.55 -14.44 -2.70
N VAL A 140 -0.90 -13.79 -1.60
CA VAL A 140 -0.43 -12.44 -1.29
C VAL A 140 0.43 -12.45 -0.03
N ARG A 141 1.56 -11.75 -0.10
CA ARG A 141 2.37 -11.35 1.06
C ARG A 141 2.58 -9.86 1.01
N ASP A 142 1.92 -9.14 1.92
CA ASP A 142 2.09 -7.70 2.09
C ASP A 142 3.04 -7.39 3.25
N SER A 143 3.91 -6.41 3.03
CA SER A 143 4.77 -5.81 4.03
C SER A 143 4.67 -4.29 3.92
N HIS A 144 5.42 -3.56 4.73
CA HIS A 144 5.33 -2.11 4.73
C HIS A 144 5.86 -1.44 3.46
N TYR A 145 6.85 -2.05 2.79
CA TYR A 145 7.50 -1.51 1.60
C TYR A 145 7.49 -2.46 0.40
N PHE A 146 6.96 -3.66 0.57
CA PHE A 146 7.03 -4.72 -0.43
C PHE A 146 5.74 -5.55 -0.48
N LEU A 147 5.25 -5.80 -1.68
CA LEU A 147 4.10 -6.66 -1.96
C LEU A 147 4.55 -7.77 -2.90
N GLN A 148 4.15 -9.00 -2.58
CA GLN A 148 4.36 -10.18 -3.41
C GLN A 148 3.00 -10.81 -3.73
N ILE A 149 2.74 -11.07 -5.01
CA ILE A 149 1.60 -11.86 -5.47
C ILE A 149 2.14 -12.98 -6.35
N VAL A 150 1.93 -14.25 -5.98
CA VAL A 150 2.54 -15.38 -6.69
C VAL A 150 1.58 -16.56 -6.84
N LYS A 151 1.61 -17.22 -8.01
CA LYS A 151 0.82 -18.43 -8.27
C LYS A 151 1.17 -19.55 -7.29
N CYS A 152 0.15 -20.27 -6.84
CA CYS A 152 0.32 -21.55 -6.14
C CYS A 152 0.55 -22.67 -7.15
N ASP A 153 0.82 -23.87 -6.67
CA ASP A 153 1.06 -25.08 -7.48
C ASP A 153 -0.23 -25.85 -7.76
N GLN A 154 -1.36 -25.38 -7.22
CA GLN A 154 -2.65 -26.06 -7.28
C GLN A 154 -3.35 -25.77 -8.63
N PRO A 155 -3.55 -26.76 -9.51
CA PRO A 155 -4.15 -26.56 -10.84
C PRO A 155 -5.61 -26.07 -10.79
N GLN A 156 -6.33 -26.41 -9.71
CA GLN A 156 -7.69 -25.94 -9.44
C GLN A 156 -7.75 -24.46 -9.04
N CYS A 157 -6.60 -23.83 -8.78
CA CYS A 157 -6.52 -22.45 -8.30
C CYS A 157 -5.75 -21.53 -9.25
N CYS A 158 -4.65 -22.01 -9.84
CA CYS A 158 -3.82 -21.26 -10.77
C CYS A 158 -3.61 -22.05 -12.06
N SER A 159 -3.56 -21.33 -13.18
CA SER A 159 -3.10 -21.89 -14.45
C SER A 159 -1.63 -22.29 -14.37
N GLU A 160 -1.16 -23.04 -15.36
CA GLU A 160 0.22 -23.51 -15.44
C GLU A 160 1.24 -22.37 -15.22
N ARG A 161 2.27 -22.70 -14.44
CA ARG A 161 3.39 -21.82 -14.13
C ARG A 161 4.36 -21.81 -15.32
N ARG A 162 4.55 -20.66 -15.94
CA ARG A 162 5.34 -20.50 -17.18
C ARG A 162 6.79 -20.07 -16.92
N SER A 163 7.04 -19.45 -15.78
CA SER A 163 8.30 -18.81 -15.42
C SER A 163 9.30 -19.78 -14.79
N SER A 164 10.59 -19.58 -15.10
CA SER A 164 11.71 -20.26 -14.42
C SER A 164 11.85 -19.87 -12.95
N TYR A 165 11.11 -18.87 -12.47
CA TYR A 165 11.03 -18.47 -11.06
C TYR A 165 10.81 -19.67 -10.14
N PHE A 166 9.91 -20.58 -10.53
CA PHE A 166 9.55 -21.75 -9.72
C PHE A 166 10.60 -22.86 -9.70
N LYS A 167 11.67 -22.74 -10.49
CA LYS A 167 12.86 -23.60 -10.35
C LYS A 167 13.71 -23.21 -9.14
N LEU A 168 13.59 -21.97 -8.68
CA LEU A 168 14.36 -21.43 -7.55
C LEU A 168 13.52 -21.29 -6.28
N LEU A 169 12.30 -20.74 -6.40
CA LEU A 169 11.44 -20.43 -5.26
C LEU A 169 10.11 -21.17 -5.37
N ASN A 170 9.67 -21.80 -4.28
CA ASN A 170 8.40 -22.54 -4.27
C ASN A 170 7.18 -21.60 -4.41
N GLN A 171 7.24 -20.43 -3.78
CA GLN A 171 6.20 -19.41 -3.90
C GLN A 171 6.70 -18.00 -3.61
N PHE A 172 7.05 -17.67 -2.37
CA PHE A 172 7.41 -16.29 -1.99
C PHE A 172 8.91 -16.12 -1.79
N ILE A 173 9.39 -14.89 -2.00
CA ILE A 173 10.73 -14.47 -1.57
C ILE A 173 10.71 -14.39 -0.04
N PRO A 174 11.64 -15.08 0.66
CA PRO A 174 11.69 -15.08 2.11
C PRO A 174 12.06 -13.70 2.68
N ALA A 175 11.65 -13.46 3.94
CA ALA A 175 11.98 -12.24 4.67
C ALA A 175 13.49 -11.96 4.65
N PRO A 176 13.94 -10.74 4.31
CA PRO A 176 15.36 -10.38 4.40
C PRO A 176 15.83 -10.47 5.85
N LEU A 177 16.93 -11.19 6.08
CA LEU A 177 17.56 -11.31 7.40
C LEU A 177 18.88 -10.55 7.43
N SER A 178 19.09 -9.77 8.48
CA SER A 178 20.39 -9.19 8.78
C SER A 178 21.16 -10.12 9.71
N ILE A 179 22.39 -10.48 9.35
CA ILE A 179 23.24 -11.39 10.11
C ILE A 179 24.52 -10.70 10.58
N SER A 180 25.03 -11.17 11.72
CA SER A 180 26.36 -10.83 12.23
C SER A 180 27.16 -12.12 12.43
N GLN A 181 28.44 -12.09 12.04
CA GLN A 181 29.38 -13.19 12.19
C GLN A 181 30.45 -12.79 13.21
N ARG A 182 30.11 -12.91 14.50
CA ARG A 182 31.05 -12.70 15.61
C ARG A 182 31.36 -14.02 16.32
N ASP A 183 30.31 -14.75 16.72
CA ASP A 183 30.38 -16.08 17.32
C ASP A 183 29.38 -17.02 16.62
N GLY A 184 29.71 -17.40 15.39
CA GLY A 184 28.77 -18.05 14.47
C GLY A 184 27.81 -17.06 13.80
N LEU A 185 26.86 -17.58 13.03
CA LEU A 185 25.85 -16.77 12.32
C LEU A 185 24.69 -16.47 13.26
N LYS A 186 24.51 -15.20 13.61
CA LYS A 186 23.38 -14.74 14.44
C LYS A 186 22.53 -13.75 13.65
N VAL A 187 21.21 -13.95 13.68
CA VAL A 187 20.26 -12.96 13.15
C VAL A 187 20.23 -11.77 14.10
N THR A 188 20.22 -10.57 13.53
CA THR A 188 20.30 -9.30 14.26
C THR A 188 19.31 -8.30 13.69
N ASN A 189 18.97 -7.28 14.47
CA ASN A 189 18.06 -6.21 14.06
C ASN A 189 18.80 -5.09 13.32
N ASN A 190 19.65 -5.46 12.36
CA ASN A 190 20.43 -4.51 11.56
C ASN A 190 21.30 -3.56 12.42
N THR A 191 22.06 -4.13 13.37
CA THR A 191 22.99 -3.40 14.25
C THR A 191 24.37 -3.20 13.58
N GLU A 192 25.23 -2.36 14.17
CA GLU A 192 26.58 -2.10 13.63
C GLU A 192 27.39 -3.38 13.40
N GLY A 193 27.83 -3.57 12.15
CA GLY A 193 28.58 -4.75 11.69
C GLY A 193 27.72 -5.90 11.18
N SER A 194 26.39 -5.79 11.25
CA SER A 194 25.48 -6.74 10.60
C SER A 194 25.26 -6.40 9.12
N LYS A 195 24.93 -7.40 8.31
CA LYS A 195 24.64 -7.23 6.89
C LYS A 195 23.44 -8.08 6.48
N PHE A 196 22.59 -7.51 5.63
CA PHE A 196 21.57 -8.28 4.94
C PHE A 196 22.22 -9.31 4.01
N VAL A 197 21.75 -10.54 4.11
CA VAL A 197 22.23 -11.64 3.26
C VAL A 197 21.67 -11.55 1.86
N SER A 198 22.37 -12.14 0.89
CA SER A 198 21.80 -12.37 -0.44
C SER A 198 20.60 -13.33 -0.36
N VAL A 199 19.70 -13.27 -1.33
CA VAL A 199 18.53 -14.16 -1.41
C VAL A 199 18.97 -15.64 -1.42
N PHE A 200 20.04 -15.97 -2.14
CA PHE A 200 20.57 -17.34 -2.20
C PHE A 200 21.05 -17.83 -0.84
N LEU A 201 21.81 -17.01 -0.10
CA LEU A 201 22.22 -17.38 1.26
C LEU A 201 20.99 -17.49 2.16
N ARG A 202 20.04 -16.55 2.08
CA ARG A 202 18.80 -16.57 2.85
C ARG A 202 18.00 -17.86 2.70
N MET A 203 17.95 -18.42 1.49
CA MET A 203 17.26 -19.68 1.20
C MET A 203 17.93 -20.90 1.83
N THR A 204 19.22 -20.82 2.16
CA THR A 204 19.98 -21.92 2.80
C THR A 204 20.02 -21.83 4.32
N LEU A 205 19.67 -20.67 4.91
CA LEU A 205 19.71 -20.47 6.35
C LEU A 205 18.55 -21.20 7.04
N ASN A 206 18.88 -21.93 8.13
CA ASN A 206 17.86 -22.46 9.03
C ASN A 206 17.36 -21.34 9.96
N ASP A 207 16.10 -20.97 9.78
CA ASP A 207 15.36 -19.94 10.49
C ASP A 207 14.13 -20.51 11.22
N ASP A 208 14.10 -21.83 11.49
CA ASP A 208 12.92 -22.50 12.07
C ASP A 208 12.50 -21.91 13.42
N HIS A 209 13.46 -21.42 14.19
CA HIS A 209 13.24 -20.74 15.46
C HIS A 209 12.58 -19.35 15.33
N LEU A 210 12.57 -18.75 14.14
CA LEU A 210 11.96 -17.44 13.88
C LEU A 210 10.57 -17.55 13.26
N LYS A 211 10.20 -18.73 12.74
CA LYS A 211 8.93 -18.98 12.07
C LYS A 211 7.79 -18.99 13.08
N GLN A 212 6.67 -18.36 12.73
CA GLN A 212 5.50 -18.27 13.60
C GLN A 212 4.27 -18.93 12.98
N GLY A 213 3.41 -19.46 13.85
CA GLY A 213 2.08 -19.97 13.49
C GLY A 213 2.07 -21.12 12.47
N MET A 214 0.90 -21.34 11.88
CA MET A 214 0.66 -22.42 10.91
C MET A 214 1.35 -22.18 9.56
N THR A 215 1.52 -20.92 9.15
CA THR A 215 2.24 -20.58 7.90
C THR A 215 3.71 -20.96 7.98
N LYS A 216 4.28 -21.04 9.18
CA LYS A 216 5.72 -21.29 9.41
C LYS A 216 6.57 -20.33 8.57
N GLU A 217 6.21 -19.06 8.59
CA GLU A 217 6.92 -18.00 7.89
C GLU A 217 7.54 -17.02 8.89
N VAL A 218 8.65 -16.40 8.50
CA VAL A 218 9.23 -15.27 9.23
C VAL A 218 8.54 -14.00 8.75
N PRO A 219 8.05 -13.11 9.64
CA PRO A 219 7.50 -11.82 9.23
C PRO A 219 8.46 -11.06 8.32
N PHE A 220 7.96 -10.53 7.20
CA PHE A 220 8.83 -9.97 6.17
C PHE A 220 9.67 -8.79 6.69
N ASP A 221 9.09 -7.97 7.56
CA ASP A 221 9.75 -6.79 8.13
C ASP A 221 10.50 -7.09 9.45
N TYR A 222 10.78 -8.36 9.77
CA TYR A 222 11.40 -8.78 11.05
C TYR A 222 12.69 -8.03 11.38
N CYS A 223 13.59 -7.84 10.40
CA CYS A 223 14.83 -7.09 10.56
C CYS A 223 14.72 -5.61 10.16
N CYS A 224 13.52 -5.08 9.95
CA CYS A 224 13.31 -3.68 9.52
C CYS A 224 13.36 -2.74 10.75
N PRO A 225 14.38 -1.86 10.87
CA PRO A 225 14.54 -1.04 12.07
C PRO A 225 13.37 -0.12 12.38
N SER A 226 12.71 0.42 11.34
CA SER A 226 11.58 1.32 11.51
C SER A 226 10.27 0.64 11.90
N LEU A 227 10.24 -0.70 11.95
CA LEU A 227 9.01 -1.48 12.13
C LEU A 227 9.11 -2.53 13.22
N ILE A 228 10.24 -2.64 13.91
CA ILE A 228 10.51 -3.71 14.86
C ILE A 228 9.43 -3.83 15.93
N ASP A 229 8.98 -2.70 16.48
CA ASP A 229 7.94 -2.66 17.52
C ASP A 229 6.53 -2.99 16.99
N LEU A 230 6.36 -2.97 15.67
CA LEU A 230 5.08 -3.23 15.01
C LEU A 230 4.96 -4.66 14.48
N VAL A 231 6.06 -5.40 14.33
CA VAL A 231 6.07 -6.75 13.75
C VAL A 231 5.10 -7.68 14.48
N GLU A 232 5.19 -7.75 15.81
CA GLU A 232 4.32 -8.60 16.62
C GLU A 232 2.84 -8.19 16.47
N SER A 233 2.55 -6.90 16.60
CA SER A 233 1.18 -6.38 16.49
C SER A 233 0.54 -6.58 15.10
N ARG A 234 1.37 -6.76 14.07
CA ARG A 234 0.95 -6.96 12.67
C ARG A 234 0.99 -8.42 12.22
N THR A 235 1.43 -9.33 13.10
CA THR A 235 1.44 -10.77 12.82
C THR A 235 0.21 -11.42 13.43
N CYS A 236 -0.48 -12.24 12.64
CA CYS A 236 -1.63 -12.98 13.12
C CYS A 236 -1.17 -14.06 14.12
N ASN A 237 -1.63 -13.97 15.37
CA ASN A 237 -1.26 -14.92 16.42
C ASN A 237 -1.85 -16.33 16.23
N LYS A 238 -2.81 -16.53 15.31
CA LYS A 238 -3.39 -17.84 15.00
C LYS A 238 -2.64 -18.54 13.86
N CYS A 239 -2.51 -17.89 12.72
CA CYS A 239 -1.90 -18.50 11.53
C CYS A 239 -0.43 -18.12 11.32
N GLY A 240 0.09 -17.07 11.97
CA GLY A 240 1.47 -16.59 11.79
C GLY A 240 1.69 -15.66 10.59
N LEU A 241 0.63 -15.33 9.83
CA LEU A 241 0.75 -14.44 8.67
C LEU A 241 1.01 -12.99 9.10
N TYR A 242 2.06 -12.39 8.54
CA TYR A 242 2.40 -10.98 8.73
C TYR A 242 1.68 -10.09 7.71
N HIS A 243 1.35 -8.86 8.12
CA HIS A 243 0.73 -7.84 7.28
C HIS A 243 1.45 -6.50 7.34
N GLY A 244 1.47 -5.78 6.23
CA GLY A 244 2.08 -4.45 6.10
C GLY A 244 1.35 -3.35 6.89
N THR A 245 0.10 -3.59 7.33
CA THR A 245 -0.67 -2.66 8.16
C THR A 245 -1.48 -3.36 9.26
N LEU A 246 -1.73 -2.64 10.36
CA LEU A 246 -2.63 -3.10 11.42
C LEU A 246 -4.07 -3.27 10.94
N LYS A 247 -4.52 -2.45 9.97
CA LYS A 247 -5.86 -2.56 9.37
C LYS A 247 -6.01 -3.90 8.64
N SER A 248 -5.05 -4.23 7.78
CA SER A 248 -4.99 -5.51 7.06
C SER A 248 -5.00 -6.70 8.03
N MET A 249 -4.14 -6.68 9.07
CA MET A 249 -4.11 -7.72 10.11
C MET A 249 -5.48 -7.88 10.81
N LYS A 250 -6.13 -6.78 11.21
CA LYS A 250 -7.45 -6.84 11.87
C LYS A 250 -8.52 -7.42 10.96
N CYS A 251 -8.52 -7.07 9.67
CA CYS A 251 -9.41 -7.66 8.68
C CYS A 251 -9.15 -9.17 8.54
N HIS A 252 -7.89 -9.57 8.39
CA HIS A 252 -7.50 -10.97 8.32
C HIS A 252 -7.90 -11.75 9.59
N LYS A 253 -7.72 -11.17 10.79
CA LYS A 253 -8.05 -11.85 12.06
C LYS A 253 -9.52 -12.23 12.16
N LYS A 254 -10.44 -11.42 11.62
CA LYS A 254 -11.88 -11.76 11.57
C LYS A 254 -12.11 -13.02 10.73
N PHE A 255 -11.47 -13.08 9.57
CA PHE A 255 -11.54 -14.23 8.66
C PHE A 255 -10.85 -15.49 9.24
N CYS A 256 -9.65 -15.34 9.79
CA CYS A 256 -8.87 -16.45 10.35
C CYS A 256 -9.59 -17.13 11.53
N LYS A 257 -10.38 -16.36 12.30
CA LYS A 257 -11.26 -16.91 13.35
C LYS A 257 -12.38 -17.78 12.79
N ALA A 258 -12.97 -17.39 11.66
CA ALA A 258 -14.03 -18.16 11.01
C ALA A 258 -13.51 -19.49 10.43
N MET A 259 -12.27 -19.51 9.93
CA MET A 259 -11.65 -20.73 9.39
C MET A 259 -11.15 -21.73 10.43
N ASN A 260 -10.83 -21.28 11.65
CA ASN A 260 -10.30 -22.12 12.72
C ASN A 260 -11.11 -21.90 14.01
N PRO A 261 -12.28 -22.54 14.16
CA PRO A 261 -13.17 -22.36 15.32
C PRO A 261 -12.66 -23.04 16.62
N SER A 262 -11.38 -23.41 16.71
CA SER A 262 -10.82 -24.27 17.76
C SER A 262 -10.57 -23.60 19.13
N GLU A 263 -11.39 -22.63 19.55
CA GLU A 263 -11.40 -22.17 20.95
C GLU A 263 -12.76 -22.51 21.60
N PRO A 264 -12.79 -23.29 22.70
CA PRO A 264 -13.98 -23.40 23.54
C PRO A 264 -14.32 -22.04 24.15
N PRO A 265 -15.60 -21.71 24.36
CA PRO A 265 -16.00 -20.48 25.02
C PRO A 265 -15.63 -20.56 26.50
N THR A 266 -14.64 -19.80 26.95
CA THR A 266 -14.52 -19.50 28.38
C THR A 266 -15.57 -18.45 28.73
N LEU A 267 -16.56 -18.90 29.49
CA LEU A 267 -17.62 -18.12 30.13
C LEU A 267 -17.05 -16.96 30.97
N ASP A 268 -17.49 -15.76 30.58
CA ASP A 268 -17.96 -14.65 31.40
C ASP A 268 -17.15 -14.18 32.61
N LYS A 269 -16.60 -12.98 32.44
CA LYS A 269 -16.94 -11.89 33.36
C LYS A 269 -17.61 -10.78 32.56
N GLU A 270 -18.93 -10.85 32.50
CA GLU A 270 -19.76 -9.66 32.31
C GLU A 270 -19.37 -8.61 33.34
N LYS A 271 -19.01 -7.42 32.87
CA LYS A 271 -19.49 -6.15 33.44
C LYS A 271 -19.30 -5.01 32.44
N ALA A 272 -20.45 -4.62 31.89
CA ALA A 272 -20.80 -3.33 31.30
C ALA A 272 -20.11 -2.86 30.00
N LEU A 273 -20.84 -2.95 28.89
CA LEU A 273 -21.02 -1.78 28.01
C LEU A 273 -22.12 -0.89 28.61
N PRO A 274 -22.27 0.39 28.25
CA PRO A 274 -21.63 1.15 27.16
C PRO A 274 -20.91 2.41 27.72
N THR A 275 -20.15 3.26 27.04
CA THR A 275 -20.30 3.98 25.77
C THR A 275 -18.95 4.66 25.48
N ASP A 276 -18.71 5.01 24.23
CA ASP A 276 -18.03 6.24 23.84
C ASP A 276 -16.55 6.52 24.15
N ARG A 277 -15.63 6.34 23.17
CA ARG A 277 -14.30 6.98 23.18
C ARG A 277 -13.93 7.68 21.86
N ARG A 278 -14.07 9.01 21.85
CA ARG A 278 -13.72 9.95 20.77
C ARG A 278 -12.19 10.04 20.57
N ILE A 279 -11.73 10.12 19.33
CA ILE A 279 -10.40 10.65 18.99
C ILE A 279 -10.52 12.17 18.99
N ARG A 280 -9.70 12.88 19.78
CA ARG A 280 -9.68 14.35 19.79
C ARG A 280 -8.62 14.86 18.79
N PRO A 281 -9.03 15.63 17.77
CA PRO A 281 -8.10 16.46 17.00
C PRO A 281 -7.24 17.31 17.94
N GLN A 282 -5.93 17.34 17.75
CA GLN A 282 -5.08 18.27 18.49
C GLN A 282 -5.20 19.68 17.92
N ARG A 283 -5.21 19.80 16.59
CA ARG A 283 -5.40 21.05 15.85
C ARG A 283 -5.65 20.76 14.38
N VAL A 284 -6.29 21.72 13.70
CA VAL A 284 -6.34 21.76 12.24
C VAL A 284 -5.05 22.43 11.75
N ALA A 285 -4.30 21.74 10.89
CA ALA A 285 -3.03 22.23 10.36
C ALA A 285 -3.19 23.03 9.06
N ALA A 286 -4.19 22.70 8.25
CA ALA A 286 -4.53 23.43 7.02
C ALA A 286 -5.98 23.15 6.61
N ARG A 287 -6.50 23.98 5.70
CA ARG A 287 -7.79 23.78 5.02
C ARG A 287 -7.60 23.94 3.51
N ARG A 288 -8.30 23.14 2.72
CA ARG A 288 -8.40 23.29 1.26
C ARG A 288 -9.83 22.98 0.83
N GLN A 289 -10.51 23.90 0.16
CA GLN A 289 -11.90 23.73 -0.30
C GLN A 289 -12.82 23.15 0.81
N GLN A 290 -13.40 21.96 0.59
CA GLN A 290 -14.24 21.25 1.56
C GLN A 290 -13.46 20.24 2.41
N GLU A 291 -12.14 20.37 2.58
CA GLU A 291 -11.34 19.47 3.41
C GLU A 291 -10.48 20.23 4.43
N LYS A 292 -10.35 19.64 5.63
CA LYS A 292 -9.44 20.08 6.70
C LYS A 292 -8.40 19.02 7.01
N MET A 293 -7.14 19.42 7.06
CA MET A 293 -6.06 18.56 7.54
C MET A 293 -6.00 18.62 9.06
N VAL A 294 -6.23 17.50 9.72
CA VAL A 294 -6.23 17.38 11.17
C VAL A 294 -4.99 16.65 11.64
N ILE A 295 -4.28 17.26 12.60
CA ILE A 295 -3.22 16.57 13.35
C ILE A 295 -3.86 15.85 14.53
N TRP A 296 -3.64 14.54 14.61
CA TRP A 296 -4.09 13.70 15.71
C TRP A 296 -2.96 12.82 16.21
N ILE A 297 -3.03 12.47 17.50
CA ILE A 297 -2.02 11.64 18.16
C ILE A 297 -2.57 10.23 18.32
N SER A 298 -1.80 9.24 17.89
CA SER A 298 -2.15 7.83 18.07
C SER A 298 -2.04 7.43 19.55
N ARG A 299 -2.59 6.27 19.92
CA ARG A 299 -2.43 5.74 21.29
C ARG A 299 -0.96 5.41 21.67
N LEU A 300 -0.04 5.50 20.72
CA LEU A 300 1.40 5.29 20.89
C LEU A 300 2.19 6.63 20.94
N ASN A 301 1.50 7.78 21.06
CA ASN A 301 2.08 9.13 21.06
C ASN A 301 2.70 9.60 19.73
N ASP A 302 2.42 8.91 18.62
CA ASP A 302 2.84 9.34 17.28
C ASP A 302 1.90 10.43 16.74
N GLN A 303 2.47 11.48 16.14
CA GLN A 303 1.69 12.51 15.44
C GLN A 303 1.39 12.06 14.00
N HIS A 304 0.12 12.10 13.63
CA HIS A 304 -0.38 11.83 12.29
C HIS A 304 -1.13 13.05 11.75
N ALA A 305 -1.14 13.21 10.43
CA ALA A 305 -1.88 14.26 9.74
C ALA A 305 -2.72 13.60 8.63
N ASP A 306 -4.03 13.76 8.70
CA ASP A 306 -4.98 13.23 7.71
C ASP A 306 -5.95 14.33 7.26
N TRP A 307 -6.43 14.24 6.03
CA TRP A 307 -7.44 15.13 5.47
C TRP A 307 -8.84 14.56 5.73
N PHE A 308 -9.77 15.43 6.13
CA PHE A 308 -11.17 15.11 6.41
C PHE A 308 -12.07 16.11 5.70
N ASP A 309 -13.22 15.68 5.18
CA ASP A 309 -14.19 16.61 4.60
C ASP A 309 -14.77 17.56 5.68
N ASP A 310 -15.14 18.77 5.27
CA ASP A 310 -15.76 19.81 6.10
C ASP A 310 -17.25 19.53 6.33
N GLU A 311 -17.89 18.81 5.40
CA GLU A 311 -19.27 18.32 5.52
C GLU A 311 -19.38 16.98 6.24
N GLU A 312 -18.29 16.20 6.34
CA GLU A 312 -18.18 15.21 7.41
C GLU A 312 -18.14 15.98 8.74
N ARG A 313 -19.32 16.16 9.34
CA ARG A 313 -19.42 16.32 10.80
C ARG A 313 -18.57 15.21 11.35
N LEU A 314 -17.39 15.56 11.91
CA LEU A 314 -16.46 14.65 12.59
C LEU A 314 -17.32 13.60 13.24
N PRO A 315 -17.43 12.40 12.66
CA PRO A 315 -18.43 11.50 13.16
C PRO A 315 -17.90 11.18 14.55
N GLU A 316 -18.72 11.48 15.56
CA GLU A 316 -18.59 10.89 16.87
C GLU A 316 -18.82 9.39 16.65
N ILE A 317 -17.85 8.71 16.04
CA ILE A 317 -17.89 7.28 15.75
C ILE A 317 -17.55 6.61 17.05
N PHE A 318 -18.58 6.57 17.85
CA PHE A 318 -18.71 5.69 18.95
C PHE A 318 -19.04 4.31 18.43
N ILE A 319 -18.17 3.40 18.83
CA ILE A 319 -18.38 1.97 18.78
C ILE A 319 -19.68 1.70 19.53
N CYS A 320 -20.66 1.10 18.85
CA CYS A 320 -21.58 0.23 19.55
C CYS A 320 -21.56 -1.15 18.90
N VAL A 321 -21.28 -2.11 19.76
CA VAL A 321 -21.20 -3.54 19.53
C VAL A 321 -22.61 -4.06 19.29
N ARG A 322 -22.84 -4.59 18.08
CA ARG A 322 -23.49 -5.89 17.85
C ARG A 322 -22.81 -6.54 16.66
#